data_AF-A0A3D3FI92-F1
#
_entry.id   AF-A0A3D3FI92-F1
#
_cell.length_a   1.000
_cell.length_b   1.000
_cell.length_c   1.000
_cell.angle_alpha   90.00
_cell.angle_beta   90.00
_cell.angle_gamma   90.00
#
_symmetry.space_group_name_H-M   'P 1'
#
loop_
_entity.id
_entity.type
_entity.pdbx_description
1 polymer ?
#
loop_
_entity_poly.entity_id
_entity_poly.type
_entity_poly.pdbx_seq_one_letter_code
_entity_poly.pdbx_strand_id
1 'polypeptide(L)'
;MACAFRKRIDFLEDTRGESRTLNYLKTKDGNELDFCITDDRGPTHLVEVKVGDADRSPAFGRFPELMKTARAIQLVGKSSRRKTFPDGLLIGKAADFLAGFNPNR
;
A
#
# COMPACT_ATOMS: atom_id res chain seq x y z
N MET A 1 -10.77 4.29 -7.72
CA MET A 1 -10.08 3.33 -6.83
C MET A 1 -9.41 4.05 -5.66
N ALA A 2 -8.59 5.08 -5.92
CA ALA A 2 -7.95 5.91 -4.90
C ALA A 2 -8.90 6.46 -3.80
N CYS A 3 -10.06 7.02 -4.16
CA CYS A 3 -11.03 7.53 -3.16
C CYS A 3 -11.61 6.46 -2.23
N ALA A 4 -11.84 5.24 -2.73
CA ALA A 4 -12.33 4.14 -1.90
C ALA A 4 -11.25 3.64 -0.93
N PHE A 5 -9.98 3.72 -1.35
CA PHE A 5 -8.84 3.41 -0.50
C PHE A 5 -8.67 4.43 0.61
N ARG A 6 -8.60 5.73 0.26
CA ARG A 6 -8.54 6.83 1.22
C ARG A 6 -9.68 6.75 2.25
N LYS A 7 -10.94 6.67 1.81
CA LYS A 7 -12.09 6.53 2.73
C LYS A 7 -12.02 5.33 3.67
N ARG A 8 -11.48 4.20 3.21
CA ARG A 8 -11.33 3.00 4.05
C ARG A 8 -10.25 3.21 5.11
N ILE A 9 -9.15 3.89 4.77
CA ILE A 9 -8.10 4.23 5.73
C ILE A 9 -8.62 5.28 6.72
N ASP A 10 -9.25 6.36 6.24
CA ASP A 10 -9.82 7.41 7.10
C ASP A 10 -10.85 6.81 8.09
N PHE A 11 -11.72 5.90 7.61
CA PHE A 11 -12.65 5.17 8.47
C PHE A 11 -11.94 4.37 9.57
N LEU A 12 -10.80 3.75 9.26
CA LEU A 12 -10.02 2.98 10.23
C LEU A 12 -9.31 3.88 11.25
N GLU A 13 -8.87 5.07 10.85
CA GLU A 13 -8.33 6.08 11.77
C GLU A 13 -9.42 6.54 12.75
N ASP A 14 -10.57 6.98 12.21
CA ASP A 14 -11.69 7.55 12.98
C ASP A 14 -12.33 6.55 13.96
N THR A 15 -12.37 5.26 13.61
CA THR A 15 -13.01 4.25 14.49
C THR A 15 -12.09 3.63 15.54
N ARG A 16 -10.76 3.75 15.41
CA ARG A 16 -9.82 3.03 16.30
C ARG A 16 -8.88 3.92 17.11
N GLY A 17 -8.84 5.22 16.85
CA GLY A 17 -8.05 6.17 17.65
C GLY A 17 -6.53 5.95 17.58
N GLU A 18 -6.05 5.20 16.58
CA GLU A 18 -4.62 5.05 16.30
C GLU A 18 -4.23 6.12 15.26
N SER A 19 -3.24 6.96 15.58
CA SER A 19 -2.68 7.99 14.70
C SER A 19 -2.02 7.34 13.48
N ARG A 20 -2.75 7.12 12.39
CA ARG A 20 -2.23 6.42 11.19
C ARG A 20 -2.35 7.25 9.93
N THR A 21 -1.44 8.19 9.74
CA THR A 21 -1.47 9.08 8.58
C THR A 21 -1.24 8.33 7.26
N LEU A 22 -2.12 8.58 6.29
CA LEU A 22 -1.92 8.17 4.90
C LEU A 22 -1.26 9.30 4.10
N ASN A 23 -0.01 9.07 3.71
CA ASN A 23 0.86 9.98 2.98
C ASN A 23 1.03 9.55 1.52
N TYR A 24 1.42 10.49 0.66
CA TYR A 24 1.85 10.21 -0.71
C TYR A 24 3.38 10.21 -0.76
N LEU A 25 3.99 9.24 -1.44
CA LEU A 25 5.45 9.15 -1.57
C LEU A 25 5.85 9.56 -2.98
N LYS A 26 6.74 10.55 -3.08
CA LYS A 26 7.33 11.01 -4.34
C LYS A 26 8.83 11.25 -4.14
N THR A 27 9.64 10.64 -5.00
CA THR A 27 11.09 10.94 -5.04
C THR A 27 11.37 12.12 -5.97
N LYS A 28 12.53 12.76 -5.78
CA LYS A 28 13.01 13.85 -6.64
C LYS A 28 13.23 13.40 -8.09
N ASP A 29 13.53 12.11 -8.30
CA ASP A 29 13.69 11.47 -9.61
C ASP A 29 12.36 11.16 -10.33
N GLY A 30 11.22 11.61 -9.77
CA GLY A 30 9.90 11.45 -10.37
C GLY A 30 9.27 10.08 -10.17
N ASN A 31 9.82 9.23 -9.30
CA ASN A 31 9.17 7.96 -8.92
C ASN A 31 8.15 8.23 -7.82
N GLU A 32 6.96 7.69 -7.98
CA GLU A 32 5.84 7.89 -7.06
C GLU A 32 5.32 6.54 -6.59
N LEU A 33 4.94 6.47 -5.32
CA LEU A 33 4.06 5.43 -4.79
C LEU A 33 2.74 6.11 -4.43
N ASP A 34 1.64 5.49 -4.83
CA ASP A 34 0.31 6.08 -4.61
C ASP A 34 0.04 6.38 -3.14
N PHE A 35 0.43 5.49 -2.22
CA PHE A 35 0.22 5.72 -0.78
C PHE A 35 1.31 5.12 0.11
N CYS A 36 1.45 5.71 1.29
CA CYS A 36 2.26 5.24 2.41
C CYS A 36 1.48 5.42 3.71
N ILE A 37 1.26 4.32 4.44
CA ILE A 37 0.66 4.35 5.76
C ILE A 37 1.79 4.46 6.78
N THR A 38 1.73 5.49 7.61
CA THR A 38 2.68 5.70 8.71
C THR A 38 1.94 5.67 10.04
N ASP A 39 2.59 5.17 11.08
CA ASP A 39 2.19 5.34 12.47
C ASP A 39 3.21 6.18 13.25
N ASP A 40 3.05 6.30 14.56
CA ASP A 40 3.96 7.04 15.45
C ASP A 40 5.42 6.54 15.42
N ARG A 41 5.66 5.31 14.94
CA ARG A 41 6.98 4.68 14.83
C ARG A 41 7.56 4.75 13.43
N GLY A 42 6.78 5.19 12.44
CA GLY A 42 7.21 5.43 11.07
C GLY A 42 6.37 4.68 10.03
N PRO A 43 6.92 4.44 8.82
CA PRO A 43 6.18 3.80 7.73
C PRO A 43 5.92 2.33 8.03
N THR A 44 4.66 1.93 7.91
CA THR A 44 4.19 0.55 8.15
C THR A 44 3.82 -0.17 6.86
N HIS A 45 3.23 0.55 5.90
CA HIS A 45 2.78 -0.02 4.64
C HIS A 45 3.08 0.92 3.47
N LEU A 46 3.61 0.37 2.38
CA LEU A 46 3.79 1.04 1.10
C LEU A 46 2.78 0.47 0.12
N VAL A 47 1.96 1.32 -0.51
CA VAL A 47 0.86 0.86 -1.35
C VAL A 47 0.95 1.51 -2.73
N GLU A 48 0.90 0.68 -3.76
CA GLU A 48 0.82 1.09 -5.17
C GLU A 48 -0.48 0.56 -5.78
N VAL A 49 -1.23 1.38 -6.50
CA VAL A 49 -2.51 1.03 -7.11
C VAL A 49 -2.41 1.04 -8.63
N LYS A 50 -2.41 -0.15 -9.24
CA LYS A 50 -2.41 -0.33 -10.70
C LYS A 50 -3.79 -0.70 -11.22
N VAL A 51 -4.22 -0.11 -12.34
CA VAL A 51 -5.55 -0.40 -12.91
C VAL A 51 -5.63 -1.79 -13.54
N GLY A 52 -4.56 -2.27 -14.20
CA GLY A 52 -4.62 -3.51 -14.98
C GLY A 52 -3.43 -4.44 -14.84
N ASP A 53 -2.24 -3.91 -14.60
CA ASP A 53 -1.01 -4.69 -14.58
C ASP A 53 -0.77 -5.35 -13.21
N ALA A 54 -0.61 -6.67 -13.21
CA ALA A 54 -0.34 -7.50 -12.04
C ALA A 54 1.14 -7.88 -11.91
N ASP A 55 1.99 -7.36 -12.79
CA ASP A 55 3.44 -7.47 -12.67
C ASP A 55 3.97 -6.46 -11.66
N ARG A 56 5.08 -6.86 -11.05
CA ARG A 56 5.76 -6.12 -10.00
C ARG A 56 6.11 -4.71 -10.47
N SER A 57 5.62 -3.69 -9.75
CA SER A 57 5.99 -2.29 -10.02
C SER A 57 7.47 -2.06 -9.74
N PRO A 58 8.22 -1.43 -10.66
CA PRO A 58 9.59 -1.02 -10.41
C PRO A 58 9.70 0.07 -9.34
N ALA A 59 8.59 0.77 -9.02
CA ALA A 59 8.55 1.80 -7.98
C ALA A 59 9.05 1.27 -6.63
N PHE A 60 8.65 0.06 -6.23
CA PHE A 60 9.10 -0.57 -4.99
C PHE A 60 10.61 -0.74 -4.92
N GLY A 61 11.26 -1.07 -6.04
CA GLY A 61 12.72 -1.21 -6.12
C GLY A 61 13.48 0.11 -5.87
N ARG A 62 12.79 1.25 -5.89
CA ARG A 62 13.37 2.58 -5.57
C ARG A 62 13.28 2.93 -4.09
N PHE A 63 12.56 2.15 -3.28
CA PHE A 63 12.42 2.34 -1.85
C PHE A 63 12.90 1.11 -1.04
N PRO A 64 14.13 0.60 -1.28
CA PRO A 64 14.60 -0.63 -0.64
C PRO A 64 14.68 -0.51 0.89
N GLU A 65 15.04 0.67 1.41
CA GLU A 65 15.10 0.90 2.86
C GLU A 65 13.71 0.87 3.51
N LEU A 66 12.70 1.43 2.83
CA LEU A 66 11.33 1.38 3.32
C LEU A 66 10.75 -0.04 3.22
N MET A 67 11.11 -0.81 2.19
CA MET A 67 10.67 -2.21 2.08
C MET A 67 11.22 -3.11 3.19
N LYS A 68 12.34 -2.73 3.83
CA LYS A 68 12.88 -3.47 4.98
C LYS A 68 12.06 -3.26 6.25
N THR A 69 11.42 -2.11 6.40
CA THR A 69 10.70 -1.71 7.63
C THR A 69 9.18 -1.72 7.47
N ALA A 70 8.69 -1.55 6.25
CA ALA A 70 7.29 -1.45 5.89
C ALA A 70 6.87 -2.54 4.90
N ARG A 71 5.63 -3.00 5.00
CA ARG A 71 5.07 -4.00 4.08
C ARG A 71 4.74 -3.36 2.73
N ALA A 72 5.31 -3.90 1.66
CA ALA A 72 5.04 -3.44 0.29
C ALA A 72 3.82 -4.16 -0.31
N ILE A 73 2.87 -3.40 -0.84
CA ILE A 73 1.58 -3.92 -1.32
C ILE A 73 1.23 -3.27 -2.65
N GLN A 74 1.01 -4.08 -3.68
CA GLN A 74 0.47 -3.64 -4.96
C GLN A 74 -0.97 -4.09 -5.11
N LEU A 75 -1.86 -3.14 -5.30
CA LEU A 75 -3.29 -3.35 -5.50
C LEU A 75 -3.60 -3.22 -6.98
N VAL A 76 -4.17 -4.27 -7.55
CA VAL A 76 -4.55 -4.31 -8.97
C VAL A 76 -6.06 -4.20 -9.07
N GLY A 77 -6.53 -3.36 -9.98
CA GLY A 77 -7.96 -3.12 -10.19
C GLY A 77 -8.69 -4.25 -10.92
N LYS A 78 -8.02 -4.87 -11.89
CA LYS A 78 -8.52 -6.05 -12.62
C LYS A 78 -8.17 -7.35 -11.89
N SER A 79 -8.70 -8.48 -12.38
CA SER A 79 -8.57 -9.80 -11.77
C SER A 79 -7.11 -10.25 -11.62
N SER A 80 -6.46 -9.86 -10.52
CA SER A 80 -5.16 -10.39 -10.11
C SER A 80 -5.35 -11.56 -9.15
N ARG A 81 -4.50 -12.58 -9.26
CA ARG A 81 -4.33 -13.57 -8.18
C ARG A 81 -3.44 -12.97 -7.12
N ARG A 82 -3.71 -13.24 -5.85
CA ARG A 82 -2.82 -12.86 -4.75
C ARG A 82 -1.46 -13.55 -4.96
N LYS A 83 -0.39 -12.76 -5.01
CA LYS A 83 1.00 -13.21 -5.13
C LYS A 83 1.80 -12.60 -4.00
N THR A 84 2.72 -13.36 -3.43
CA THR A 84 3.67 -12.87 -2.43
C THR A 84 5.07 -13.22 -2.92
N PHE A 85 5.97 -12.24 -2.85
CA PHE A 85 7.34 -12.36 -3.29
C PHE A 85 8.28 -12.55 -2.08
N PRO A 86 9.48 -13.14 -2.28
CA PRO A 86 10.43 -13.40 -1.20
C PRO A 86 10.89 -12.15 -0.42
N ASP A 87 10.80 -10.98 -1.04
CA ASP A 87 11.17 -9.70 -0.46
C ASP A 87 10.01 -8.99 0.28
N GLY A 88 8.91 -9.72 0.51
CA GLY A 88 7.76 -9.21 1.27
C GLY A 88 6.74 -8.43 0.43
N LEU A 89 6.97 -8.22 -0.87
CA LEU A 89 5.98 -7.59 -1.75
C LEU A 89 4.76 -8.50 -1.91
N LEU A 90 3.58 -7.95 -1.66
CA LEU A 90 2.29 -8.60 -1.88
C LEU A 90 1.57 -7.93 -3.05
N ILE A 91 1.15 -8.69 -4.04
CA ILE A 91 0.29 -8.21 -5.13
C ILE A 91 -1.08 -8.86 -4.96
N GLY A 92 -2.17 -8.08 -5.01
CA GLY A 92 -3.53 -8.59 -4.84
C GLY A 92 -4.58 -7.68 -5.48
N LYS A 93 -5.85 -8.10 -5.46
CA LYS A 93 -6.93 -7.24 -5.96
C LYS A 93 -7.20 -6.14 -4.96
N ALA A 94 -7.42 -4.92 -5.46
CA ALA A 94 -7.79 -3.79 -4.62
C ALA A 94 -9.10 -4.07 -3.84
N ALA A 95 -10.08 -4.73 -4.46
CA ALA A 95 -11.34 -5.07 -3.81
C ALA A 95 -11.15 -6.04 -2.63
N ASP A 96 -10.39 -7.13 -2.85
CA ASP A 96 -10.11 -8.14 -1.81
C ASP A 96 -9.33 -7.52 -0.64
N PHE A 97 -8.38 -6.64 -0.98
CA PHE A 97 -7.61 -5.93 0.02
C PHE A 97 -8.51 -4.99 0.82
N LEU A 98 -9.32 -4.15 0.20
CA LEU A 98 -10.23 -3.24 0.91
C LEU A 98 -11.22 -3.98 1.81
N ALA A 99 -11.74 -5.12 1.35
CA ALA A 99 -12.67 -5.95 2.13
C ALA A 99 -11.99 -6.59 3.35
N GLY A 100 -10.76 -7.09 3.19
CA GLY A 100 -10.03 -7.82 4.22
C GLY A 100 -8.97 -7.03 4.99
N PHE A 101 -8.73 -5.76 4.65
CA PHE A 101 -7.65 -4.97 5.24
C PHE A 101 -7.92 -4.74 6.72
N ASN A 102 -7.08 -5.35 7.54
CA ASN A 102 -7.00 -5.11 8.96
C ASN A 102 -5.54 -4.76 9.28
N PRO A 103 -5.22 -3.48 9.54
CA PRO A 103 -3.84 -3.02 9.74
C PRO A 103 -3.15 -3.61 10.99
N ASN A 104 -3.89 -4.37 11.83
CA ASN A 104 -3.40 -5.04 13.02
C ASN A 104 -3.02 -6.54 12.80
N ARG A 105 -2.95 -7.02 11.55
CA ARG A 105 -2.55 -8.41 11.20
C ARG A 105 -1.43 -8.47 10.15
#